data_AF-A0A2J4Z2P6-F1
#
_entry.id   AF-A0A2J4Z2P6-F1
#
_cell.length_a   1.000
_cell.length_b   1.000
_cell.length_c   1.000
_cell.angle_alpha   90.00
_cell.angle_beta   90.00
_cell.angle_gamma   90.00
#
_symmetry.space_group_name_H-M   'P 1'
#
loop_
_entity.id
_entity.type
_entity.pdbx_description
1 polymer ?
#
loop_
_entity_poly.entity_id
_entity_poly.type
_entity_poly.pdbx_seq_one_letter_code
_entity_poly.pdbx_strand_id
1 'polypeptide(L)' 'MENFKVRLKNHIEHVKNVREHCTTEETTKQALILPFLDILGFNAYDPQKVKAEY' A
#
# COMPACT_ATOMS: atom_id res chain seq x y z
N MET A 1 12.19 1.97 14.74
CA MET A 1 10.74 1.95 15.06
C MET A 1 10.04 3.27 14.75
N GLU A 2 10.66 4.44 14.98
CA GLU A 2 10.04 5.74 14.65
C GLU A 2 9.75 5.94 13.16
N ASN A 3 10.67 5.52 12.28
CA ASN A 3 10.47 5.62 10.83
C ASN A 3 9.21 4.89 10.33
N PHE A 4 8.95 3.68 10.85
CA PHE A 4 7.72 2.93 10.55
C PHE A 4 6.46 3.71 10.96
N LYS A 5 6.43 4.26 12.18
CA LYS A 5 5.29 5.04 12.67
C LYS A 5 5.04 6.29 11.80
N VAL A 6 6.10 6.95 11.33
CA VAL A 6 5.99 8.10 10.43
C VAL A 6 5.42 7.69 9.08
N ARG A 7 5.98 6.65 8.45
CA ARG A 7 5.48 6.12 7.17
C ARG A 7 4.00 5.70 7.26
N LEU A 8 3.62 5.04 8.36
CA LEU A 8 2.23 4.65 8.61
C LEU A 8 1.29 5.86 8.74
N LYS A 9 1.69 6.90 9.48
CA LYS A 9 0.91 8.14 9.59
C LYS A 9 0.72 8.82 8.23
N ASN A 10 1.79 8.90 7.44
CA ASN A 10 1.71 9.47 6.09
C ASN A 10 0.78 8.67 5.18
N HIS A 11 0.78 7.34 5.31
CA HIS A 11 -0.14 6.48 4.56
C HIS A 11 -1.59 6.67 4.99
N ILE A 12 -1.88 6.85 6.27
CA ILE A 12 -3.25 7.17 6.75
C ILE A 12 -3.77 8.45 6.09
N GLU A 13 -2.95 9.50 6.02
CA GLU A 13 -3.32 10.74 5.35
C GLU A 13 -3.49 10.55 3.84
N HIS A 14 -2.63 9.74 3.20
CA HIS A 14 -2.79 9.37 1.80
C HIS A 14 -4.13 8.67 1.54
N VAL A 15 -4.47 7.65 2.32
CA VAL A 15 -5.73 6.89 2.21
C VAL A 15 -6.94 7.81 2.31
N LYS A 16 -6.94 8.76 3.26
CA LYS A 16 -8.05 9.73 3.40
C LYS A 16 -8.27 10.55 2.13
N ASN A 17 -7.19 10.97 1.47
CA ASN A 17 -7.27 11.80 0.26
C ASN A 17 -7.60 11.01 -1.00
N VAL A 18 -7.13 9.77 -1.11
CA VAL A 18 -7.21 9.00 -2.38
C VAL A 18 -8.33 7.96 -2.41
N ARG A 19 -8.92 7.59 -1.26
CA ARG A 19 -9.94 6.52 -1.20
C ARG A 19 -11.14 6.79 -2.10
N GLU A 20 -11.54 8.06 -2.27
CA GLU A 20 -12.70 8.44 -3.09
C GLU A 20 -12.42 8.30 -4.60
N HIS A 21 -11.14 8.22 -4.97
CA HIS A 21 -10.68 8.03 -6.34
C HIS A 21 -10.34 6.56 -6.65
N CYS A 22 -10.36 5.67 -5.65
CA CYS A 22 -10.10 4.24 -5.81
C CYS A 22 -11.37 3.51 -6.27
N THR A 23 -11.71 3.63 -7.55
CA THR A 23 -12.95 3.09 -8.12
C THR A 23 -12.78 1.72 -8.78
N THR A 24 -11.55 1.29 -9.04
CA THR A 24 -11.23 -0.01 -9.64
C THR A 24 -10.33 -0.83 -8.72
N GLU A 25 -10.30 -2.14 -8.94
CA GLU A 25 -9.39 -3.02 -8.20
C GLU A 25 -7.93 -2.59 -8.37
N GLU A 26 -7.52 -2.25 -9.59
CA GLU A 26 -6.16 -1.80 -9.89
C GLU A 26 -5.83 -0.50 -9.15
N THR A 27 -6.70 0.51 -9.20
CA THR A 27 -6.45 1.78 -8.48
C THR A 27 -6.42 1.59 -6.96
N THR A 28 -7.28 0.72 -6.43
CA THR A 28 -7.27 0.36 -5.00
C THR A 28 -5.97 -0.34 -4.60
N LYS A 29 -5.51 -1.28 -5.43
CA LYS A 29 -4.28 -2.05 -5.23
C LYS A 29 -3.07 -1.12 -5.20
N GLN A 30 -2.93 -0.26 -6.21
CA GLN A 30 -1.80 0.64 -6.36
C GLN A 30 -1.78 1.77 -5.31
N ALA A 31 -2.94 2.35 -4.97
CA ALA A 31 -2.99 3.53 -4.09
C ALA A 31 -3.03 3.15 -2.60
N LEU A 32 -3.63 2.02 -2.24
CA LEU A 32 -3.86 1.65 -0.84
C LEU A 32 -3.05 0.42 -0.43
N ILE A 33 -3.17 -0.68 -1.17
CA ILE A 33 -2.66 -1.99 -0.72
C ILE A 33 -1.14 -2.11 -0.87
N LEU A 34 -0.58 -1.81 -2.05
CA LEU A 34 0.86 -1.93 -2.29
C LEU A 34 1.70 -0.98 -1.42
N PRO A 35 1.30 0.29 -1.22
CA PRO A 35 2.04 1.19 -0.32
C PRO A 35 2.00 0.70 1.13
N PHE A 36 0.90 0.08 1.57
CA PHE A 36 0.83 -0.50 2.91
C PHE A 36 1.78 -1.70 3.07
N LEU A 37 1.83 -2.60 2.10
CA LEU A 37 2.75 -3.73 2.07
C LEU A 37 4.22 -3.28 2.09
N ASP A 38 4.56 -2.24 1.34
CA ASP A 38 5.88 -1.61 1.33
C ASP A 38 6.26 -1.02 2.71
N ILE A 39 5.30 -0.45 3.44
CA ILE A 39 5.51 0.05 4.81
C ILE A 39 5.81 -1.10 5.78
N LEU A 40 5.16 -2.24 5.60
CA LEU A 40 5.42 -3.47 6.35
C LEU A 40 6.75 -4.16 5.94
N GLY A 41 7.42 -3.67 4.89
CA GLY A 41 8.68 -4.23 4.40
C GLY A 41 8.52 -5.42 3.45
N PHE A 42 7.32 -5.62 2.90
CA PHE A 42 7.11 -6.58 1.83
C PHE A 42 7.49 -5.96 0.49
N ASN A 43 8.22 -6.75 -0.31
CA ASN A 43 8.49 -6.38 -1.69
C ASN A 43 7.35 -6.90 -2.57
N ALA A 44 6.46 -6.00 -3.00
CA ALA A 44 5.34 -6.29 -3.89
C ALA A 44 5.76 -6.87 -5.25
N TYR A 45 7.02 -6.65 -5.64
CA TYR A 45 7.59 -7.06 -6.92
C TYR A 45 8.55 -8.24 -6.77
N ASP A 46 8.63 -8.85 -5.59
CA ASP A 46 9.38 -10.09 -5.39
C ASP A 46 8.47 -11.26 -5.80
N PRO A 47 8.67 -11.86 -7.00
CA PRO A 47 7.82 -12.94 -7.49
C PRO A 47 7.93 -14.22 -6.65
N GLN A 48 8.89 -14.29 -5.71
CA GLN A 48 9.02 -15.40 -4.77
C GLN A 48 8.20 -15.18 -3.49
N LYS A 49 7.77 -13.95 -3.21
CA LYS A 49 7.01 -13.58 -1.99
C LYS A 49 5.59 -13.11 -2.26
N VAL A 50 5.31 -12.61 -3.47
CA VAL A 50 3.99 -12.10 -3.84
C VAL A 50 3.50 -12.80 -5.11
N LYS A 51 2.40 -13.55 -4.96
CA LYS A 51 1.67 -14.12 -6.09
C LYS A 51 0.62 -13.10 -6.51
N ALA A 52 0.84 -12.44 -7.65
CA ALA A 52 -0.19 -11.61 -8.25
C ALA A 52 -1.38 -12.50 -8.64
N GLU A 53 -2.59 -12.06 -8.29
CA GLU A 53 -3.88 -12.65 -8.69
C GLU A 53 -4.13 -14.07 -8.14
N TYR A 54 -5.00 -14.14 -7.12
CA TYR A 54 -5.67 -15.37 -6.69
C TYR A 54 -7.16 -15.09 -6.49
#